data_AF-A0A838Z4D0-F1
#
_entry.id   AF-A0A838Z4D0-F1
#
_cell.length_a   1.000
_cell.length_b   1.000
_cell.length_c   1.000
_cell.angle_alpha   90.00
_cell.angle_beta   90.00
_cell.angle_gamma   90.00
#
_symmetry.space_group_name_H-M   'P 1'
#
loop_
_entity.id
_entity.type
_entity.pdbx_description
1 polymer ?
#
loop_
_entity_poly.entity_id
_entity_poly.type
_entity_poly.pdbx_seq_one_letter_code
_entity_poly.pdbx_strand_id
1 'polypeptide(L)'
;MKIASLTVFCVCFSFFCYSQESNSSVLKVNLSALTLGAYSLQYEKALGNRISFALGVAYRPVKIVPFAKTVESFVDAADKRIDYISLVNVKKSESTAGNFGLTPELRFYLGKNKSAPIGTYIAVFGRYNSYFGKAPVFVDMLYKETFARIELPVDTQVKTYSGGLMIGKQFRLGNRFTFDWFIIGGHYGRVTVHGESKQNLEGYDEQFIKDLKEKIIDTFKINEQYLSLEVDKQGVRLDNARNLSFFNLRGLGFNIGYRF
;
A
#
# COMPACT_ATOMS: atom_id res chain seq x y z
N MET A 1 -31.37 -20.78 3.08
CA MET A 1 -30.32 -21.65 2.49
C MET A 1 -29.99 -21.16 1.10
N LYS A 2 -28.79 -20.58 0.92
CA LYS A 2 -28.23 -20.30 -0.41
C LYS A 2 -26.80 -20.84 -0.43
N ILE A 3 -26.62 -21.83 -1.29
CA ILE A 3 -25.38 -22.57 -1.54
C ILE A 3 -24.64 -21.88 -2.70
N ALA A 4 -23.31 -21.87 -2.58
CA ALA A 4 -22.30 -21.74 -3.64
C ALA A 4 -22.17 -20.39 -4.37
N SER A 5 -21.01 -19.77 -4.21
CA SER A 5 -19.93 -19.98 -5.20
C SER A 5 -18.59 -19.56 -4.59
N LEU A 6 -17.79 -20.55 -4.20
CA LEU A 6 -16.40 -20.38 -3.77
C LEU A 6 -15.53 -20.51 -5.03
N THR A 7 -15.26 -19.40 -5.70
CA THR A 7 -14.34 -19.38 -6.84
C THR A 7 -12.90 -19.52 -6.32
N VAL A 8 -12.43 -20.76 -6.25
CA VAL A 8 -11.03 -21.11 -6.03
C VAL A 8 -10.25 -20.68 -7.28
N PHE A 9 -9.41 -19.66 -7.12
CA PHE A 9 -8.49 -19.18 -8.14
C PHE A 9 -7.32 -20.18 -8.27
N CYS A 10 -7.55 -21.26 -9.00
CA CYS A 10 -6.53 -22.21 -9.45
C CYS A 10 -5.75 -21.57 -10.61
N VAL A 11 -4.66 -20.88 -10.30
CA VAL A 11 -3.65 -20.51 -11.30
C VAL A 11 -2.65 -21.66 -11.40
N CYS A 12 -2.96 -22.61 -12.28
CA CYS A 12 -2.01 -23.56 -12.84
C CYS A 12 -1.02 -22.79 -13.73
N PHE A 13 0.04 -22.23 -13.14
CA PHE A 13 1.20 -21.75 -13.90
C PHE A 13 2.09 -22.95 -14.20
N SER A 14 1.76 -23.63 -15.30
CA SER A 14 2.56 -24.68 -15.92
C SER A 14 3.85 -24.09 -16.49
N PHE A 15 4.90 -24.02 -15.69
CA PHE A 15 6.29 -23.97 -16.16
C PHE A 15 7.05 -25.16 -15.57
N PHE A 16 6.73 -26.35 -16.08
CA PHE A 16 7.65 -27.47 -16.05
C PHE A 16 8.74 -27.22 -17.08
N CYS A 17 9.89 -26.74 -16.62
CA CYS A 17 11.15 -27.00 -17.30
C CYS A 17 12.12 -27.53 -16.23
N TYR A 18 12.24 -28.86 -16.19
CA TYR A 18 13.22 -29.56 -15.37
C TYR A 18 14.62 -29.31 -15.93
N SER A 19 15.49 -28.74 -15.11
CA SER A 19 16.94 -28.98 -15.17
C SER A 19 17.43 -29.17 -13.74
N GLN A 20 18.28 -30.17 -13.53
CA GLN A 20 18.47 -30.92 -12.28
C GLN A 20 19.16 -30.16 -11.14
N GLU A 21 18.75 -30.56 -9.93
CA GLU A 21 19.43 -30.57 -8.61
C GLU A 21 20.13 -29.32 -8.07
N SER A 22 19.35 -28.54 -7.31
CA SER A 22 19.72 -27.97 -6.01
C SER A 22 18.47 -27.31 -5.43
N ASN A 23 18.24 -27.45 -4.11
CA ASN A 23 17.20 -26.74 -3.35
C ASN A 23 17.33 -25.21 -3.59
N SER A 24 16.69 -24.72 -4.63
CA SER A 24 16.93 -23.41 -5.25
C SER A 24 15.72 -22.51 -5.16
N SER A 25 14.61 -23.01 -4.62
CA SER A 25 13.38 -22.26 -4.43
C SER A 25 13.16 -22.01 -2.94
N VAL A 26 12.66 -20.83 -2.60
CA VAL A 26 12.35 -20.46 -1.22
C VAL A 26 10.98 -19.80 -1.19
N LEU A 27 10.08 -20.35 -0.39
CA LEU A 27 8.81 -19.70 -0.08
C LEU A 27 8.94 -18.99 1.25
N LYS A 28 8.63 -17.70 1.30
CA LYS A 28 8.86 -16.84 2.47
C LYS A 28 7.61 -16.17 2.95
N VAL A 29 7.51 -16.03 4.27
CA VAL A 29 6.48 -15.23 4.94
C VAL A 29 7.14 -14.07 5.68
N ASN A 30 6.56 -12.88 5.58
CA ASN A 30 7.06 -11.69 6.28
C ASN A 30 6.41 -11.59 7.66
N LEU A 31 7.20 -11.76 8.71
CA LEU A 31 6.72 -11.72 10.09
C LEU A 31 6.34 -10.28 10.51
N SER A 32 7.09 -9.28 10.03
CA SER A 32 6.79 -7.86 10.30
C SER A 32 5.45 -7.41 9.69
N ALA A 33 5.02 -8.02 8.59
CA ALA A 33 3.72 -7.74 7.99
C ALA A 33 2.58 -8.34 8.82
N LEU A 34 2.78 -9.55 9.35
CA LEU A 34 1.76 -10.23 10.17
C LEU A 34 1.46 -9.46 11.46
N THR A 35 2.46 -8.87 12.10
CA THR A 35 2.25 -8.01 13.28
C THR A 35 1.44 -6.76 12.97
N LEU A 36 1.46 -6.30 11.71
CA LEU A 36 0.64 -5.19 11.20
C LEU A 36 -0.69 -5.64 10.58
N GLY A 37 -1.06 -6.91 10.76
CA GLY A 37 -2.31 -7.49 10.24
C GLY A 37 -2.34 -7.67 8.71
N ALA A 38 -1.18 -7.70 8.07
CA ALA A 38 -1.02 -7.95 6.64
C ALA A 38 -0.41 -9.35 6.41
N TYR A 39 -0.95 -10.07 5.44
CA TYR A 39 -0.37 -11.33 4.95
C TYR A 39 0.61 -11.01 3.84
N SER A 40 1.85 -11.47 3.93
CA SER A 40 2.82 -11.29 2.86
C SER A 40 3.58 -12.57 2.61
N LEU A 41 3.53 -13.00 1.36
CA LEU A 41 4.15 -14.22 0.84
C LEU A 41 5.11 -13.83 -0.28
N GLN A 42 6.29 -14.43 -0.31
CA GLN A 42 7.25 -14.24 -1.39
C GLN A 42 7.75 -15.58 -1.86
N TYR A 43 7.68 -15.82 -3.16
CA TYR A 43 8.36 -16.94 -3.80
C TYR A 43 9.66 -16.45 -4.40
N GLU A 44 10.77 -17.13 -4.12
CA GLU A 44 12.08 -16.85 -4.69
C GLU A 44 12.63 -18.10 -5.38
N LYS A 45 13.23 -17.92 -6.55
CA LYS A 45 13.89 -18.97 -7.32
C LYS A 45 15.28 -18.51 -7.73
N ALA A 46 16.31 -19.28 -7.39
CA ALA A 46 17.64 -19.06 -7.93
C ALA A 46 17.63 -19.38 -9.43
N LEU A 47 18.11 -18.42 -10.23
CA LEU A 47 18.28 -18.55 -11.68
C LEU A 47 19.70 -19.01 -12.05
N GLY A 48 20.56 -19.13 -11.04
CA GLY A 48 21.93 -19.60 -11.13
C GLY A 48 22.65 -19.35 -9.81
N ASN A 49 23.97 -19.38 -9.84
CA ASN A 49 24.78 -19.36 -8.63
C ASN A 49 24.86 -18.00 -7.90
N ARG A 50 24.48 -16.91 -8.58
CA ARG A 50 24.58 -15.54 -8.05
C ARG A 50 23.31 -14.73 -8.23
N ILE A 51 22.30 -15.25 -8.90
CA ILE A 51 21.10 -14.50 -9.27
C ILE A 51 19.88 -15.28 -8.81
N SER A 52 18.93 -14.58 -8.19
CA SER A 52 17.59 -15.11 -7.96
C SER A 52 16.54 -14.10 -8.43
N PHE A 53 15.39 -14.63 -8.80
CA PHE A 53 14.17 -13.85 -9.01
C PHE A 53 13.22 -14.13 -7.87
N ALA A 54 12.59 -13.09 -7.33
CA ALA A 54 11.57 -13.21 -6.31
C ALA A 54 10.30 -12.44 -6.69
N LEU A 55 9.15 -13.00 -6.35
CA LEU A 55 7.85 -12.38 -6.51
C LEU A 55 7.15 -12.35 -5.16
N GLY A 56 6.98 -11.15 -4.60
CA GLY A 56 6.24 -10.90 -3.38
C GLY A 56 4.80 -10.49 -3.66
N VAL A 57 3.87 -11.06 -2.91
CA VAL A 57 2.47 -10.64 -2.82
C VAL A 57 2.17 -10.26 -1.38
N ALA A 58 1.49 -9.13 -1.19
CA ALA A 58 1.02 -8.67 0.11
C ALA A 58 -0.47 -8.37 0.05
N TYR A 59 -1.21 -8.80 1.06
CA TYR A 59 -2.63 -8.55 1.19
C TYR A 59 -2.99 -8.24 2.63
N ARG A 60 -3.70 -7.14 2.85
CA ARG A 60 -4.33 -6.79 4.11
C ARG A 60 -5.84 -6.66 3.84
N PRO A 61 -6.69 -7.46 4.50
CA PRO A 61 -8.13 -7.30 4.38
C PRO A 61 -8.56 -5.93 4.92
N VAL A 62 -9.65 -5.40 4.39
CA VAL A 62 -10.22 -4.13 4.88
C VAL A 62 -10.66 -4.32 6.33
N LYS A 63 -9.94 -3.66 7.23
CA LYS A 63 -10.24 -3.65 8.66
C LYS A 63 -10.03 -2.24 9.20
N ILE A 64 -10.69 -1.93 10.31
CA ILE A 64 -10.37 -0.75 11.12
C ILE A 64 -8.86 -0.80 11.39
N VAL A 65 -8.17 0.32 11.17
CA VAL A 65 -6.72 0.39 11.30
C VAL A 65 -6.37 0.17 12.79
N PRO A 66 -5.80 -0.99 13.18
CA PRO A 66 -5.75 -1.41 14.58
C PRO A 66 -4.68 -0.69 15.40
N PHE A 67 -4.05 0.34 14.84
CA PHE A 67 -2.99 1.10 15.49
C PHE A 67 -3.21 2.58 15.26
N ALA A 68 -4.32 3.12 15.74
CA ALA A 68 -4.54 4.56 15.78
C ALA A 68 -3.28 5.28 16.32
N LYS A 69 -2.65 4.79 17.40
CA LYS A 69 -1.45 5.42 17.97
C LYS A 69 -0.14 5.29 17.17
N THR A 70 0.14 4.14 16.55
CA THR A 70 1.38 3.97 15.75
C THR A 70 1.21 4.59 14.37
N VAL A 71 0.04 4.43 13.75
CA VAL A 71 -0.30 5.12 12.51
C VAL A 71 -0.43 6.62 12.76
N GLU A 72 -0.91 7.10 13.91
CA GLU A 72 -0.83 8.52 14.31
C GLU A 72 0.62 8.99 14.33
N SER A 73 1.58 8.26 14.92
CA SER A 73 2.98 8.71 14.87
C SER A 73 3.57 8.77 13.45
N PHE A 74 3.13 7.89 12.54
CA PHE A 74 3.53 7.90 11.14
C PHE A 74 2.76 8.93 10.30
N VAL A 75 1.48 9.16 10.61
CA VAL A 75 0.59 10.13 9.97
C VAL A 75 0.92 11.52 10.44
N ASP A 76 1.24 11.77 11.70
CA ASP A 76 1.70 13.05 12.24
C ASP A 76 3.12 13.36 11.74
N ALA A 77 3.97 12.33 11.55
CA ALA A 77 5.27 12.48 10.88
C ALA A 77 5.12 12.68 9.36
N ALA A 78 4.07 12.13 8.75
CA ALA A 78 3.72 12.34 7.35
C ALA A 78 2.98 13.66 7.13
N ASP A 79 2.18 14.16 8.07
CA ASP A 79 1.51 15.49 8.05
C ASP A 79 2.56 16.59 8.01
N LYS A 80 3.72 16.36 8.66
CA LYS A 80 4.91 17.23 8.54
C LYS A 80 5.66 17.10 7.20
N ARG A 81 5.28 16.17 6.32
CA ARG A 81 5.94 15.89 5.01
C ARG A 81 4.99 15.87 3.81
N ILE A 82 3.67 15.86 4.02
CA ILE A 82 2.61 15.87 3.02
C ILE A 82 2.00 17.28 3.07
N ASP A 83 2.62 18.23 2.38
CA ASP A 83 2.17 19.64 2.30
C ASP A 83 0.87 19.83 1.47
N TYR A 84 0.16 18.76 1.14
CA TYR A 84 -0.92 18.80 0.15
C TYR A 84 -2.33 18.57 0.72
N ILE A 85 -2.47 17.96 1.91
CA ILE A 85 -3.76 17.71 2.57
C ILE A 85 -3.59 17.47 4.08
N SER A 86 -4.47 18.05 4.89
CA SER A 86 -4.59 17.88 6.35
C SER A 86 -5.58 16.76 6.69
N LEU A 87 -5.25 15.91 7.67
CA LEU A 87 -6.10 14.79 8.11
C LEU A 87 -6.81 15.00 9.46
N VAL A 88 -6.88 16.25 9.94
CA VAL A 88 -7.40 16.61 11.28
C VAL A 88 -8.87 16.22 11.47
N ASN A 89 -9.70 16.32 10.43
CA ASN A 89 -11.15 16.05 10.51
C ASN A 89 -11.55 14.65 10.00
N VAL A 90 -10.59 13.72 9.90
CA VAL A 90 -10.87 12.32 9.57
C VAL A 90 -11.27 11.57 10.84
N LYS A 91 -12.39 10.86 10.82
CA LYS A 91 -12.80 9.98 11.92
C LYS A 91 -11.92 8.72 11.93
N LYS A 92 -10.74 8.83 12.54
CA LYS A 92 -9.70 7.79 12.57
C LYS A 92 -10.21 6.45 13.14
N SER A 93 -11.10 6.48 14.14
CA SER A 93 -11.68 5.29 14.77
C SER A 93 -12.62 4.49 13.87
N GLU A 94 -13.23 5.14 12.88
CA GLU A 94 -14.15 4.55 11.91
C GLU A 94 -13.46 4.25 10.58
N SER A 95 -12.23 4.71 10.42
CA SER A 95 -11.46 4.57 9.20
C SER A 95 -11.01 3.13 9.01
N THR A 96 -11.33 2.58 7.84
CA THR A 96 -10.91 1.25 7.44
C THR A 96 -9.86 1.35 6.35
N ALA A 97 -8.90 0.43 6.36
CA ALA A 97 -7.94 0.32 5.28
C ALA A 97 -7.64 -1.15 4.99
N GLY A 98 -7.55 -1.46 3.71
CA GLY A 98 -6.98 -2.66 3.13
C GLY A 98 -5.81 -2.30 2.22
N ASN A 99 -5.07 -3.33 1.81
CA ASN A 99 -3.94 -3.17 0.90
C ASN A 99 -3.80 -4.42 0.04
N PHE A 100 -3.46 -4.23 -1.22
CA PHE A 100 -2.94 -5.26 -2.09
C PHE A 100 -1.61 -4.79 -2.67
N GLY A 101 -0.58 -5.63 -2.63
CA GLY A 101 0.75 -5.31 -3.13
C GLY A 101 1.36 -6.44 -3.93
N LEU A 102 2.10 -6.07 -4.98
CA LEU A 102 2.87 -6.96 -5.83
C LEU A 102 4.30 -6.40 -5.96
N THR A 103 5.30 -7.25 -5.78
CA THR A 103 6.71 -6.83 -5.78
C THR A 103 7.59 -7.85 -6.51
N PRO A 104 7.83 -7.69 -7.82
CA PRO A 104 8.91 -8.40 -8.51
C PRO A 104 10.29 -7.86 -8.09
N GLU A 105 11.22 -8.76 -7.78
CA GLU A 105 12.57 -8.44 -7.32
C GLU A 105 13.59 -9.33 -8.05
N LEU A 106 14.66 -8.73 -8.57
CA LEU A 106 15.83 -9.44 -9.10
C LEU A 106 17.00 -9.22 -8.14
N ARG A 107 17.59 -10.30 -7.63
CA ARG A 107 18.60 -10.25 -6.57
C ARG A 107 19.94 -10.80 -7.03
N PHE A 108 21.01 -10.11 -6.65
CA PHE A 108 22.39 -10.41 -6.98
C PHE A 108 23.19 -10.68 -5.70
N TYR A 109 23.68 -11.92 -5.56
CA TYR A 109 24.40 -12.38 -4.39
C TYR A 109 25.90 -12.12 -4.51
N LEU A 110 26.45 -11.45 -3.49
CA LEU A 110 27.84 -10.95 -3.47
C LEU A 110 28.85 -11.96 -2.91
N GLY A 111 28.38 -13.10 -2.38
CA GLY A 111 29.25 -14.10 -1.74
C GLY A 111 30.22 -14.79 -2.70
N LYS A 112 31.49 -14.96 -2.27
CA LYS A 112 32.52 -15.70 -3.03
C LYS A 112 32.07 -17.12 -3.37
N ASN A 113 31.35 -17.77 -2.45
CA ASN A 113 30.92 -19.16 -2.55
C ASN A 113 29.63 -19.38 -3.38
N LYS A 114 29.29 -18.48 -4.32
CA LYS A 114 28.27 -18.75 -5.37
C LYS A 114 27.02 -19.47 -4.84
N SER A 115 26.30 -18.83 -3.91
CA SER A 115 25.36 -19.52 -3.02
C SER A 115 23.93 -19.02 -3.07
N ALA A 116 23.50 -18.36 -4.16
CA ALA A 116 22.11 -17.93 -4.31
C ALA A 116 21.14 -19.09 -4.02
N PRO A 117 20.08 -18.89 -3.21
CA PRO A 117 19.61 -17.62 -2.67
C PRO A 117 20.15 -17.28 -1.26
N ILE A 118 21.32 -17.77 -0.86
CA ILE A 118 21.92 -17.54 0.46
C ILE A 118 23.06 -16.51 0.38
N GLY A 119 23.12 -15.61 1.35
CA GLY A 119 24.18 -14.61 1.51
C GLY A 119 23.69 -13.18 1.40
N THR A 120 24.65 -12.25 1.39
CA THR A 120 24.39 -10.82 1.14
C THR A 120 24.01 -10.60 -0.31
N TYR A 121 22.97 -9.81 -0.55
CA TYR A 121 22.50 -9.48 -1.88
C TYR A 121 22.22 -7.99 -2.06
N ILE A 122 22.30 -7.55 -3.31
CA ILE A 122 21.70 -6.31 -3.81
C ILE A 122 20.52 -6.70 -4.67
N ALA A 123 19.39 -6.01 -4.56
CA ALA A 123 18.19 -6.28 -5.33
C ALA A 123 17.72 -5.03 -6.07
N VAL A 124 17.29 -5.24 -7.32
CA VAL A 124 16.48 -4.28 -8.08
C VAL A 124 15.04 -4.75 -7.98
N PHE A 125 14.12 -3.86 -7.64
CA PHE A 125 12.71 -4.24 -7.52
C PHE A 125 11.77 -3.22 -8.13
N GLY A 126 10.66 -3.74 -8.63
CA GLY A 126 9.45 -2.97 -8.91
C GLY A 126 8.41 -3.25 -7.83
N ARG A 127 7.54 -2.28 -7.56
CA ARG A 127 6.47 -2.45 -6.59
C ARG A 127 5.21 -1.73 -7.04
N TYR A 128 4.12 -2.47 -6.96
CA TYR A 128 2.77 -1.96 -7.03
C TYR A 128 2.11 -2.11 -5.66
N ASN A 129 1.45 -1.07 -5.15
CA ASN A 129 0.47 -1.23 -4.07
C ASN A 129 -0.81 -0.50 -4.41
N SER A 130 -1.93 -1.08 -4.00
CA SER A 130 -3.26 -0.47 -3.99
C SER A 130 -3.77 -0.50 -2.56
N TYR A 131 -3.80 0.67 -1.93
CA TYR A 131 -4.47 0.89 -0.66
C TYR A 131 -5.90 1.31 -0.94
N PHE A 132 -6.84 0.79 -0.15
CA PHE A 132 -8.26 1.07 -0.34
C PHE A 132 -9.01 0.96 0.98
N GLY A 133 -10.06 1.75 1.15
CA GLY A 133 -10.87 1.70 2.36
C GLY A 133 -11.76 2.93 2.52
N LYS A 134 -12.42 3.05 3.66
CA LYS A 134 -13.30 4.16 3.97
C LYS A 134 -12.67 5.08 4.99
N ALA A 135 -12.65 6.37 4.69
CA ALA A 135 -12.21 7.43 5.58
C ALA A 135 -13.37 8.42 5.75
N PRO A 136 -14.30 8.19 6.70
CA PRO A 136 -15.36 9.15 6.97
C PRO A 136 -14.75 10.45 7.49
N VAL A 137 -15.16 11.56 6.90
CA VAL A 137 -14.73 12.90 7.28
C VAL A 137 -15.93 13.77 7.61
N PHE A 138 -15.71 14.87 8.32
CA PHE A 138 -16.77 15.83 8.62
C PHE A 138 -16.33 17.26 8.32
N VAL A 139 -17.29 18.05 7.86
CA VAL A 139 -17.13 19.48 7.59
C VAL A 139 -18.22 20.23 8.33
N ASP A 140 -17.81 21.23 9.12
CA ASP A 140 -18.73 22.13 9.80
C ASP A 140 -18.93 23.37 8.93
N MET A 141 -20.18 23.68 8.60
CA MET A 141 -20.54 24.84 7.78
C MET A 141 -21.78 25.55 8.33
N LEU A 142 -21.94 26.81 7.93
CA LEU A 142 -23.10 27.61 8.28
C LEU A 142 -24.03 27.65 7.06
N TYR A 143 -25.22 27.08 7.20
CA TYR A 143 -26.23 27.05 6.14
C TYR A 143 -27.51 27.68 6.65
N LYS A 144 -27.97 28.77 6.01
CA LYS A 144 -29.17 29.52 6.42
C LYS A 144 -29.15 29.87 7.92
N GLU A 145 -28.03 30.44 8.39
CA GLU A 145 -27.82 30.86 9.80
C GLU A 145 -27.85 29.73 10.83
N THR A 146 -27.87 28.47 10.39
CA THR A 146 -27.80 27.29 11.26
C THR A 146 -26.47 26.57 11.06
N PHE A 147 -25.80 26.21 12.15
CA PHE A 147 -24.62 25.36 12.09
C PHE A 147 -25.03 23.94 11.67
N ALA A 148 -24.44 23.47 10.57
CA ALA A 148 -24.65 22.15 10.03
C ALA A 148 -23.32 21.38 9.98
N ARG A 149 -23.32 20.16 10.50
CA ARG A 149 -22.22 19.21 10.34
C ARG A 149 -22.56 18.24 9.23
N ILE A 150 -21.76 18.27 8.17
CA ILE A 150 -21.90 17.35 7.04
C ILE A 150 -20.87 16.23 7.22
N GLU A 151 -21.36 15.00 7.32
CA GLU A 151 -20.52 13.81 7.35
C GLU A 151 -20.41 13.22 5.95
N LEU A 152 -19.19 13.09 5.44
CA LEU A 152 -18.88 12.56 4.13
C LEU A 152 -18.21 11.18 4.28
N PRO A 153 -18.89 10.07 3.92
CA PRO A 153 -18.26 8.77 3.86
C PRO A 153 -17.39 8.68 2.59
N VAL A 154 -16.08 8.94 2.73
CA VAL A 154 -15.16 8.93 1.59
C VAL A 154 -14.64 7.51 1.35
N ASP A 155 -14.99 6.92 0.22
CA ASP A 155 -14.28 5.78 -0.34
C ASP A 155 -12.94 6.26 -0.89
N THR A 156 -11.85 5.71 -0.37
CA THR A 156 -10.48 6.12 -0.70
C THR A 156 -9.76 5.01 -1.42
N GLN A 157 -9.01 5.38 -2.46
CA GLN A 157 -8.09 4.50 -3.18
C GLN A 157 -6.78 5.23 -3.46
N VAL A 158 -5.68 4.64 -3.00
CA VAL A 158 -4.32 5.15 -3.27
C VAL A 158 -3.51 4.06 -3.95
N LYS A 159 -3.13 4.29 -5.21
CA LYS A 159 -2.27 3.37 -5.98
C LYS A 159 -0.87 3.93 -6.05
N THR A 160 0.12 3.05 -5.93
CA THR A 160 1.54 3.42 -6.03
C THR A 160 2.25 2.49 -6.99
N TYR A 161 3.11 3.07 -7.83
CA TYR A 161 4.03 2.36 -8.71
C TYR A 161 5.43 2.90 -8.45
N SER A 162 6.35 2.05 -8.01
CA SER A 162 7.71 2.48 -7.68
C SER A 162 8.75 1.46 -8.09
N GLY A 163 9.95 1.95 -8.41
CA GLY A 163 11.14 1.14 -8.63
C GLY A 163 12.22 1.53 -7.63
N GLY A 164 13.04 0.56 -7.22
CA GLY A 164 14.06 0.82 -6.21
C GLY A 164 15.18 -0.20 -6.16
N LEU A 165 16.14 0.11 -5.29
CA LEU A 165 17.26 -0.73 -4.95
C LEU A 165 17.18 -1.11 -3.48
N MET A 166 17.62 -2.32 -3.15
CA MET A 166 17.60 -2.85 -1.80
C MET A 166 18.86 -3.63 -1.51
N ILE A 167 19.32 -3.58 -0.26
CA ILE A 167 20.37 -4.44 0.27
C ILE A 167 19.77 -5.31 1.36
N GLY A 168 20.10 -6.60 1.32
CA GLY A 168 19.68 -7.54 2.34
C GLY A 168 20.65 -8.69 2.51
N LYS A 169 20.38 -9.53 3.50
CA LYS A 169 21.15 -10.74 3.75
C LYS A 169 20.21 -11.87 4.08
N GLN A 170 20.34 -12.94 3.29
CA GLN A 170 19.62 -14.18 3.50
C GLN A 170 20.52 -15.19 4.20
N PHE A 171 20.17 -15.54 5.43
CA PHE A 171 20.86 -16.51 6.25
C PHE A 171 20.25 -17.90 6.05
N ARG A 172 21.09 -18.92 6.08
CA ARG A 172 20.64 -20.32 6.12
C ARG A 172 20.36 -20.70 7.56
N LEU A 173 19.16 -21.23 7.81
CA LEU A 173 18.75 -21.79 9.10
C LEU A 173 18.57 -23.31 8.94
N GLY A 174 19.61 -24.06 9.29
CA GLY A 174 19.64 -25.51 9.09
C GLY A 174 19.53 -25.91 7.61
N ASN A 175 18.87 -27.04 7.33
CA ASN A 175 18.84 -27.63 5.99
C ASN A 175 17.69 -27.16 5.11
N ARG A 176 16.59 -26.66 5.69
CA ARG A 176 15.36 -26.33 4.95
C ARG A 176 14.81 -24.94 5.23
N PHE A 177 15.37 -24.19 6.17
CA PHE A 177 14.87 -22.86 6.47
C PHE A 177 15.87 -21.77 6.12
N THR A 178 15.34 -20.57 5.91
CA THR A 178 16.12 -19.36 5.69
C THR A 178 15.54 -18.22 6.51
N PHE A 179 16.41 -17.31 6.93
CA PHE A 179 15.99 -16.03 7.48
C PHE A 179 16.49 -14.93 6.53
N ASP A 180 15.56 -14.18 5.95
CA ASP A 180 15.88 -13.08 5.05
C ASP A 180 15.59 -11.76 5.74
N TRP A 181 16.65 -11.00 5.97
CA TRP A 181 16.58 -9.66 6.49
C TRP A 181 16.88 -8.67 5.36
N PHE A 182 15.85 -7.95 4.90
CA PHE A 182 16.05 -6.77 4.06
C PHE A 182 16.29 -5.54 4.95
N ILE A 183 17.52 -5.04 4.93
CA ILE A 183 18.01 -4.03 5.88
C ILE A 183 17.43 -2.66 5.50
N ILE A 184 17.63 -2.26 4.24
CA ILE A 184 17.17 -0.98 3.72
C ILE A 184 17.07 -1.02 2.20
N GLY A 185 16.06 -0.37 1.64
CA GLY A 185 15.91 -0.16 0.20
C GLY A 185 15.18 1.13 -0.10
N GLY A 186 15.84 2.02 -0.85
CA GLY A 186 15.22 3.26 -1.33
C GLY A 186 14.46 3.01 -2.63
N HIS A 187 13.28 3.62 -2.76
CA HIS A 187 12.51 3.56 -3.98
C HIS A 187 11.84 4.90 -4.30
N TYR A 188 11.70 5.15 -5.59
CA TYR A 188 11.02 6.32 -6.13
C TYR A 188 9.86 5.86 -7.02
N GLY A 189 8.77 6.60 -6.97
CA GLY A 189 7.57 6.19 -7.68
C GLY A 189 6.56 7.29 -7.88
N ARG A 190 5.46 6.89 -8.51
CA ARG A 190 4.26 7.70 -8.71
C ARG A 190 3.15 7.24 -7.79
N VAL A 191 2.35 8.20 -7.35
CA VAL A 191 1.15 7.94 -6.54
C VAL A 191 -0.07 8.48 -7.27
N THR A 192 -1.12 7.67 -7.30
CA THR A 192 -2.45 8.05 -7.74
C THR A 192 -3.37 8.01 -6.55
N VAL A 193 -4.11 9.09 -6.32
CA VAL A 193 -5.06 9.29 -5.23
C VAL A 193 -6.42 9.47 -5.88
N HIS A 194 -7.39 8.71 -5.39
CA HIS A 194 -8.79 8.84 -5.73
C HIS A 194 -9.60 8.78 -4.44
N GLY A 195 -10.49 9.75 -4.24
CA GLY A 195 -11.43 9.80 -3.15
C GLY A 195 -12.82 10.12 -3.71
N GLU A 196 -13.83 9.38 -3.29
CA GLU A 196 -15.21 9.63 -3.71
C GLU A 196 -16.14 9.53 -2.50
N SER A 197 -17.02 10.51 -2.32
CA SER A 197 -18.12 10.48 -1.37
C SER A 197 -19.41 10.72 -2.13
N LYS A 198 -20.22 9.67 -2.29
CA LYS A 198 -21.51 9.74 -2.98
C LYS A 198 -22.56 10.32 -2.05
N GLN A 199 -23.06 11.51 -2.37
CA GLN A 199 -24.11 12.18 -1.62
C GLN A 199 -25.12 12.78 -2.58
N ASN A 200 -26.40 12.58 -2.29
CA ASN A 200 -27.44 13.24 -3.05
C ASN A 200 -27.51 14.71 -2.60
N LEU A 201 -26.98 15.59 -3.44
CA LEU A 201 -26.99 17.04 -3.24
C LEU A 201 -27.97 17.75 -4.19
N GLU A 202 -28.88 17.02 -4.86
CA GLU A 202 -29.81 17.60 -5.85
C GLU A 202 -30.75 18.66 -5.28
N GLY A 203 -31.08 18.56 -3.99
CA GLY A 203 -31.94 19.51 -3.27
C GLY A 203 -31.27 20.82 -2.87
N TYR A 204 -29.96 20.97 -3.12
CA TYR A 204 -29.21 22.17 -2.79
C TYR A 204 -28.96 23.04 -4.02
N ASP A 205 -28.89 24.35 -3.80
CA ASP A 205 -28.60 25.33 -4.85
C ASP A 205 -27.11 25.32 -5.24
N GLU A 206 -26.78 25.98 -6.36
CA GLU A 206 -25.40 26.05 -6.85
C GLU A 206 -24.46 26.81 -5.90
N GLN A 207 -24.99 27.73 -5.10
CA GLN A 207 -24.19 28.48 -4.14
C GLN A 207 -23.71 27.55 -3.02
N PHE A 208 -24.60 26.71 -2.48
CA PHE A 208 -24.25 25.71 -1.49
C PHE A 208 -23.18 24.74 -1.99
N ILE A 209 -23.26 24.31 -3.25
CA ILE A 209 -22.25 23.42 -3.84
C ILE A 209 -20.87 24.10 -3.88
N LYS A 210 -20.81 25.39 -4.24
CA LYS A 210 -19.57 26.17 -4.23
C LYS A 210 -19.03 26.36 -2.82
N ASP A 211 -19.89 26.74 -1.88
CA ASP A 211 -19.52 26.95 -0.47
C ASP A 211 -19.01 25.65 0.16
N LEU A 212 -19.64 24.51 -0.16
CA LEU A 212 -19.20 23.19 0.28
C LEU A 212 -17.81 22.86 -0.27
N LYS A 213 -17.56 23.13 -1.56
CA LYS A 213 -16.25 22.93 -2.18
C LYS A 213 -15.18 23.76 -1.47
N GLU A 214 -15.40 25.06 -1.30
CA GLU A 214 -14.46 25.96 -0.64
C GLU A 214 -14.21 25.53 0.81
N LYS A 215 -15.27 25.12 1.52
CA LYS A 215 -15.13 24.67 2.91
C LYS A 215 -14.35 23.37 3.04
N ILE A 216 -14.51 22.43 2.11
CA ILE A 216 -13.70 21.20 2.06
C ILE A 216 -12.23 21.57 1.81
N ILE A 217 -11.94 22.46 0.85
CA ILE A 217 -10.57 22.91 0.55
C ILE A 217 -9.93 23.56 1.78
N ASP A 218 -10.64 24.47 2.46
CA ASP A 218 -10.19 25.15 3.68
C ASP A 218 -9.95 24.17 4.83
N THR A 219 -10.93 23.32 5.12
CA THR A 219 -10.89 22.37 6.25
C THR A 219 -9.74 21.36 6.12
N PHE A 220 -9.54 20.81 4.92
CA PHE A 220 -8.50 19.83 4.66
C PHE A 220 -7.24 20.45 4.05
N LYS A 221 -7.15 21.79 3.93
CA LYS A 221 -6.02 22.53 3.35
C LYS A 221 -5.56 21.92 2.02
N ILE A 222 -6.51 21.61 1.14
CA ILE A 222 -6.24 20.90 -0.11
C ILE A 222 -5.44 21.82 -1.04
N ASN A 223 -4.24 21.39 -1.42
CA ASN A 223 -3.46 22.10 -2.42
C ASN A 223 -3.93 21.73 -3.83
N GLU A 224 -4.74 22.60 -4.43
CA GLU A 224 -5.34 22.38 -5.76
C GLU A 224 -4.33 22.26 -6.91
N GLN A 225 -3.07 22.67 -6.70
CA GLN A 225 -2.00 22.41 -7.68
C GLN A 225 -1.64 20.93 -7.80
N TYR A 226 -1.98 20.12 -6.78
CA TYR A 226 -1.60 18.71 -6.65
C TYR A 226 -2.81 17.79 -6.69
N LEU A 227 -3.94 18.22 -6.10
CA LEU A 227 -5.18 17.45 -5.97
C LEU A 227 -6.36 18.27 -6.52
N SER A 228 -7.12 17.70 -7.45
CA SER A 228 -8.34 18.31 -7.97
C SER A 228 -9.51 17.91 -7.09
N LEU A 229 -10.26 18.88 -6.57
CA LEU A 229 -11.52 18.65 -5.87
C LEU A 229 -12.69 19.06 -6.76
N GLU A 230 -13.56 18.11 -7.04
CA GLU A 230 -14.83 18.31 -7.76
C GLU A 230 -15.99 18.05 -6.80
N VAL A 231 -16.96 18.96 -6.80
CA VAL A 231 -18.21 18.81 -6.04
C VAL A 231 -19.35 19.05 -7.01
N ASP A 232 -20.23 18.07 -7.15
CA ASP A 232 -21.40 18.11 -8.02
C ASP A 232 -22.64 17.62 -7.27
N LYS A 233 -23.78 17.52 -7.96
CA LYS A 233 -25.05 17.07 -7.34
C LYS A 233 -25.02 15.60 -6.90
N GLN A 234 -24.07 14.81 -7.38
CA GLN A 234 -23.90 13.38 -7.08
C GLN A 234 -22.90 13.14 -5.93
N GLY A 235 -22.10 14.14 -5.57
CA GLY A 235 -21.25 14.11 -4.39
C GLY A 235 -19.92 14.84 -4.55
N VAL A 236 -18.89 14.31 -3.90
CA VAL A 236 -17.54 14.89 -3.85
C VAL A 236 -16.53 13.90 -4.43
N ARG A 237 -15.67 14.37 -5.32
CA ARG A 237 -14.56 13.62 -5.89
C ARG A 237 -13.24 14.37 -5.68
N LEU A 238 -12.20 13.62 -5.31
CA LEU A 238 -10.84 14.10 -5.12
C LEU A 238 -9.90 13.23 -5.93
N ASP A 239 -9.20 13.84 -6.88
CA ASP A 239 -8.29 13.16 -7.79
C ASP A 239 -6.94 13.88 -7.87
N ASN A 240 -5.97 13.29 -8.56
CA ASN A 240 -4.72 14.00 -8.84
C ASN A 240 -4.94 15.10 -9.88
N ALA A 241 -4.62 16.35 -9.55
CA ALA A 241 -4.55 17.43 -10.53
C ALA A 241 -3.32 17.30 -11.45
N ARG A 242 -2.27 16.63 -10.95
CA ARG A 242 -1.03 16.37 -11.70
C ARG A 242 -0.36 15.07 -11.26
N ASN A 243 0.65 14.65 -12.02
CA ASN A 243 1.48 13.52 -11.64
C ASN A 243 2.20 13.78 -10.31
N LEU A 244 1.86 13.00 -9.29
CA LEU A 244 2.51 13.04 -7.99
C LEU A 244 3.60 11.97 -7.92
N SER A 245 4.76 12.36 -7.43
CA SER A 245 5.86 11.45 -7.17
C SER A 245 6.27 11.46 -5.71
N PHE A 246 6.90 10.37 -5.30
CA PHE A 246 7.34 10.21 -3.92
C PHE A 246 8.64 9.43 -3.86
N PHE A 247 9.43 9.70 -2.83
CA PHE A 247 10.59 8.91 -2.43
C PHE A 247 10.29 8.26 -1.08
N ASN A 248 10.60 6.98 -0.93
CA ASN A 248 10.38 6.26 0.32
C ASN A 248 11.48 5.23 0.58
N LEU A 249 11.61 4.86 1.85
CA LEU A 249 12.52 3.84 2.33
C LEU A 249 11.71 2.63 2.79
N ARG A 250 12.13 1.45 2.34
CA ARG A 250 11.65 0.15 2.81
C ARG A 250 12.72 -0.45 3.71
N GLY A 251 12.35 -0.90 4.91
CA GLY A 251 13.28 -1.55 5.83
C GLY A 251 12.59 -2.48 6.81
N LEU A 252 13.38 -3.11 7.69
CA LEU A 252 12.91 -3.92 8.83
C LEU A 252 12.01 -5.11 8.46
N GLY A 253 12.26 -5.69 7.29
CA GLY A 253 11.59 -6.91 6.89
C GLY A 253 12.26 -8.16 7.39
N PHE A 254 11.61 -8.84 8.30
CA PHE A 254 12.03 -10.16 8.76
C PHE A 254 11.19 -11.21 8.08
N ASN A 255 11.81 -12.01 7.20
CA ASN A 255 11.13 -13.09 6.51
C ASN A 255 11.70 -14.43 6.93
N ILE A 256 10.81 -15.38 7.21
CA ILE A 256 11.16 -16.79 7.38
C ILE A 256 10.81 -17.50 6.10
N GLY A 257 11.77 -18.25 5.55
CA GLY A 257 11.63 -18.99 4.31
C GLY A 257 11.76 -20.48 4.50
N TYR A 258 10.99 -21.25 3.75
CA TYR A 258 11.13 -22.69 3.57
C TYR A 258 11.74 -22.96 2.19
N ARG A 259 12.86 -23.69 2.17
CA ARG A 259 13.68 -23.97 0.99
C ARG A 259 13.42 -25.39 0.49
N PHE A 260 13.20 -25.53 -0.81
CA PHE A 260 12.92 -26.78 -1.51
C PHE A 260 13.43 -26.77 -2.96
#